data_AF-A0A7W1KNG5-F1
#
_entry.id   AF-A0A7W1KNG5-F1
#
_cell.length_a   1.000
_cell.length_b   1.000
_cell.length_c   1.000
_cell.angle_alpha   90.00
_cell.angle_beta   90.00
_cell.angle_gamma   90.00
#
_symmetry.space_group_name_H-M   'P 1'
#
loop_
_entity.id
_entity.type
_entity.pdbx_description
1 polymer ?
#
loop_
_entity_poly.entity_id
_entity_poly.type
_entity_poly.pdbx_seq_one_letter_code
_entity_poly.pdbx_strand_id
1 'polypeptide(L)'
;MAADLEQAFTLAGRYRRPMRVSCTCGTGQYTIADRTGGTVRLRRSLVGDSDLGNMTVVFTSIPTAGVTLDVFPSGISTTMLRVRITSGTSTRAVTLSTAGHVRIIP
;
A
#
# COMPACT_ATOMS: atom_id res chain seq x y z
N MET A 1 7.42 1.21 2.65
CA MET A 1 5.99 1.50 2.47
C MET A 1 5.76 2.72 1.59
N ALA A 2 6.25 3.91 1.97
CA ALA A 2 6.08 5.12 1.17
C ALA A 2 6.60 4.94 -0.28
N ALA A 3 7.83 4.47 -0.43
CA ALA A 3 8.40 4.15 -1.74
C ALA A 3 7.59 3.11 -2.53
N ASP A 4 6.96 2.13 -1.88
CA ASP A 4 6.16 1.12 -2.59
C ASP A 4 4.84 1.72 -3.11
N LEU A 5 4.26 2.65 -2.35
CA LEU A 5 3.08 3.40 -2.79
C LEU A 5 3.42 4.31 -3.97
N GLU A 6 4.56 5.00 -3.94
CA GLU A 6 5.08 5.77 -5.09
C GLU A 6 5.36 4.85 -6.30
N GLN A 7 5.92 3.67 -6.04
CA GLN A 7 6.16 2.66 -7.06
C GLN A 7 4.85 2.16 -7.68
N ALA A 8 3.74 2.09 -6.95
CA ALA A 8 2.44 1.73 -7.53
C ALA A 8 2.02 2.70 -8.66
N PHE A 9 2.21 4.01 -8.47
CA PHE A 9 1.96 5.01 -9.52
C PHE A 9 2.93 4.86 -10.69
N THR A 10 4.21 4.65 -10.39
CA THR A 10 5.24 4.44 -11.42
C THR A 10 4.93 3.20 -12.27
N LEU A 11 4.50 2.09 -11.65
CA LEU A 11 4.10 0.87 -12.33
C LEU A 11 2.84 1.07 -13.17
N ALA A 12 1.83 1.77 -12.65
CA ALA A 12 0.60 2.05 -13.39
C ALA A 12 0.87 2.88 -14.66
N GLY A 13 1.71 3.91 -14.56
CA GLY A 13 2.16 4.70 -15.71
C GLY A 13 3.01 3.89 -16.69
N ARG A 14 3.99 3.13 -16.20
CA ARG A 14 4.91 2.31 -17.01
C ARG A 14 4.18 1.24 -17.83
N TYR A 15 3.29 0.48 -17.20
CA TYR A 15 2.56 -0.60 -17.86
C TYR A 15 1.29 -0.13 -18.57
N ARG A 16 0.91 1.16 -18.39
CA ARG A 16 -0.35 1.74 -18.88
C ARG A 16 -1.57 0.91 -18.49
N ARG A 17 -1.54 0.34 -17.28
CA ARG A 17 -2.60 -0.51 -16.72
C ARG A 17 -2.87 -0.12 -15.27
N PRO A 18 -4.13 -0.23 -14.79
CA PRO A 18 -4.41 0.03 -13.39
C PRO A 18 -3.71 -0.99 -12.49
N MET A 19 -3.11 -0.50 -11.41
CA MET A 19 -2.45 -1.30 -10.38
C MET A 19 -3.32 -1.34 -9.12
N ARG A 20 -3.50 -2.51 -8.53
CA ARG A 20 -4.21 -2.71 -7.27
C ARG A 20 -3.20 -2.92 -6.14
N VAL A 21 -3.29 -2.09 -5.11
CA VAL A 21 -2.63 -2.30 -3.83
C VAL A 21 -3.61 -3.00 -2.89
N SER A 22 -3.25 -4.18 -2.40
CA SER A 22 -4.08 -4.98 -1.51
C SER A 22 -3.28 -5.51 -0.33
N CYS A 23 -3.92 -5.68 0.82
CA CYS A 23 -3.29 -6.09 2.06
C CYS A 23 -3.96 -7.34 2.62
N THR A 24 -3.17 -8.36 2.92
CA THR A 24 -3.54 -9.47 3.81
C THR A 24 -3.03 -9.11 5.20
N CYS A 25 -3.61 -8.06 5.77
CA CYS A 25 -3.08 -7.33 6.93
C CYS A 25 -2.89 -8.21 8.18
N GLY A 26 -3.75 -9.22 8.39
CA GLY A 26 -3.59 -10.18 9.49
C GLY A 26 -2.28 -11.01 9.43
N THR A 27 -1.66 -11.09 8.24
CA THR A 27 -0.36 -11.74 8.03
C THR A 27 0.78 -10.74 7.78
N GLY A 28 0.50 -9.43 7.90
CA GLY A 28 1.46 -8.37 7.61
C GLY A 28 1.96 -8.35 6.17
N GLN A 29 1.21 -8.92 5.22
CA GLN A 29 1.57 -8.95 3.81
C GLN A 29 0.74 -7.96 3.02
N TYR A 30 1.35 -7.36 2.01
CA TYR A 30 0.63 -6.60 0.99
C TYR A 30 1.28 -6.77 -0.39
N THR A 31 0.50 -6.48 -1.42
CA THR A 31 0.86 -6.68 -2.82
C THR A 31 0.46 -5.48 -3.67
N ILE A 32 1.20 -5.29 -4.76
CA ILE A 32 0.84 -4.44 -5.89
C ILE A 32 0.73 -5.36 -7.10
N ALA A 33 -0.44 -5.41 -7.73
CA ALA A 33 -0.69 -6.29 -8.86
C ALA A 33 -1.50 -5.60 -9.96
N ASP A 34 -1.41 -6.08 -11.20
CA ASP A 34 -2.29 -5.61 -12.28
C ASP A 34 -3.77 -5.87 -11.88
N ARG A 35 -4.64 -4.85 -11.92
CA ARG A 35 -6.03 -4.96 -11.43
C ARG A 35 -6.83 -6.05 -12.15
N THR A 36 -6.69 -6.16 -13.47
CA THR A 36 -7.48 -7.06 -14.33
C THR A 36 -6.83 -8.43 -14.54
N GLY A 37 -5.50 -8.54 -14.43
CA GLY A 37 -4.76 -9.78 -14.70
C GLY A 37 -4.17 -10.46 -13.46
N GLY A 38 -4.14 -9.78 -12.31
CA GLY A 38 -3.60 -10.32 -11.07
C GLY A 38 -2.08 -10.49 -11.05
N THR A 39 -1.37 -10.15 -12.13
CA THR A 39 0.10 -10.23 -12.19
C THR A 39 0.72 -9.42 -11.06
N VAL A 40 1.31 -10.11 -10.08
CA VAL A 40 1.94 -9.45 -8.93
C VAL A 40 3.24 -8.80 -9.39
N ARG A 41 3.35 -7.49 -9.19
CA ARG A 41 4.52 -6.67 -9.52
C ARG A 41 5.40 -6.41 -8.30
N LEU A 42 4.79 -6.38 -7.13
CA LEU A 42 5.47 -6.25 -5.85
C LEU A 42 4.71 -7.05 -4.79
N ARG A 43 5.45 -7.75 -3.94
CA ARG A 43 4.95 -8.39 -2.72
C ARG A 43 5.89 -8.04 -1.59
N ARG A 44 5.35 -7.60 -0.45
CA ARG A 44 6.12 -7.39 0.77
C ARG A 44 5.50 -8.14 1.93
N SER A 45 6.34 -8.83 2.69
CA SER A 45 6.01 -9.36 4.01
C SER A 45 6.68 -8.48 5.05
N LEU A 46 5.93 -8.03 6.05
CA LEU A 46 6.45 -7.30 7.21
C LEU A 46 6.60 -8.21 8.44
N VAL A 47 6.09 -9.44 8.37
CA VAL A 47 6.20 -10.45 9.42
C VAL A 47 7.30 -11.44 9.04
N GLY A 48 8.13 -11.82 10.02
CA GLY A 48 9.14 -12.87 9.87
C GLY A 48 10.59 -12.39 9.78
N ASP A 49 10.84 -11.08 9.88
CA ASP A 49 12.20 -10.54 9.96
C ASP A 49 12.59 -10.42 11.44
N SER A 50 13.58 -11.21 11.88
CA SER A 50 13.94 -11.37 13.31
C SER A 50 14.35 -10.05 13.97
N ASP A 51 14.83 -9.11 13.17
CA ASP A 51 15.43 -7.86 13.65
C ASP A 51 14.40 -6.77 13.94
N LEU A 52 13.16 -6.89 13.41
CA LEU A 52 12.11 -5.86 13.50
C LEU A 52 10.93 -6.24 14.40
N GLY A 53 10.97 -7.45 14.98
CA GLY A 53 9.95 -7.98 15.89
C GLY A 53 8.59 -8.20 15.22
N ASN A 54 7.55 -8.35 16.04
CA ASN A 54 6.18 -8.52 15.56
C ASN A 54 5.66 -7.21 14.95
N MET A 55 5.71 -7.10 13.62
CA MET A 55 5.15 -5.98 12.90
C MET A 55 3.69 -6.25 12.50
N THR A 56 2.84 -5.26 12.69
CA THR A 56 1.45 -5.28 12.17
C THR A 56 1.27 -4.17 11.16
N VAL A 57 0.40 -4.41 10.17
CA VAL A 57 0.04 -3.43 9.16
C VAL A 57 -1.47 -3.33 9.08
N VAL A 58 -1.98 -2.10 9.00
CA VAL A 58 -3.41 -1.83 8.89
C VAL A 58 -3.63 -0.84 7.76
N PHE A 59 -4.51 -1.22 6.83
CA PHE A 59 -4.95 -0.38 5.73
C PHE A 59 -6.32 0.20 6.06
N THR A 60 -6.41 1.53 6.09
CA THR A 60 -7.67 2.25 6.19
C THR A 60 -7.81 3.14 4.97
N SER A 61 -8.87 2.95 4.18
CA SER A 61 -9.27 4.04 3.30
C SER A 61 -10.02 5.06 4.13
N ILE A 62 -10.07 6.29 3.63
CA ILE A 62 -10.92 7.30 4.21
C ILE A 62 -12.01 7.57 3.18
N PRO A 63 -13.29 7.34 3.51
CA PRO A 63 -13.85 7.15 4.86
C PRO A 63 -13.97 5.70 5.39
N THR A 64 -13.68 4.65 4.61
CA THR A 64 -14.04 3.25 4.97
C THR A 64 -12.85 2.34 5.32
N ALA A 65 -12.97 1.51 6.37
CA ALA A 65 -11.93 0.56 6.75
C ALA A 65 -11.91 -0.68 5.84
N GLY A 66 -10.71 -1.19 5.50
CA GLY A 66 -10.52 -2.42 4.72
C GLY A 66 -10.67 -2.22 3.22
N VAL A 67 -9.61 -1.74 2.56
CA VAL A 67 -9.72 -1.32 1.16
C VAL A 67 -8.52 -1.73 0.30
N THR A 68 -8.86 -2.28 -0.85
CA THR A 68 -7.99 -2.34 -2.02
C THR A 68 -7.95 -0.97 -2.68
N LEU A 69 -6.76 -0.42 -2.85
CA LEU A 69 -6.54 0.84 -3.56
C LEU A 69 -6.25 0.52 -5.03
N ASP A 70 -7.00 1.10 -5.97
CA ASP A 70 -6.65 1.02 -7.38
C ASP A 70 -6.01 2.34 -7.82
N VAL A 71 -4.85 2.24 -8.46
CA VAL A 71 -4.07 3.35 -9.02
C VAL A 71 -4.12 3.26 -10.53
N PHE A 72 -4.51 4.35 -11.20
CA PHE A 72 -4.69 4.39 -12.64
C PHE A 72 -3.45 4.97 -13.34
N PRO A 73 -3.26 4.65 -14.64
CA PRO A 73 -2.16 5.22 -15.44
C PRO A 73 -2.13 6.75 -15.50
N SER A 74 -3.26 7.41 -15.24
CA SER A 74 -3.37 8.87 -15.16
C SER A 74 -2.77 9.48 -13.88
N GLY A 75 -2.27 8.67 -12.95
CA GLY A 75 -1.68 9.14 -11.70
C GLY A 75 -2.69 9.37 -10.57
N ILE A 76 -3.96 9.02 -10.77
CA ILE A 76 -5.00 9.13 -9.75
C ILE A 76 -5.31 7.76 -9.12
N SER A 77 -5.82 7.77 -7.89
CA SER A 77 -6.32 6.57 -7.22
C SER A 77 -7.80 6.64 -6.89
N THR A 78 -8.43 5.48 -6.67
CA THR A 78 -9.86 5.37 -6.34
C THR A 78 -10.25 6.00 -5.01
N THR A 79 -9.33 6.04 -4.04
CA THR A 79 -9.57 6.57 -2.70
C THR A 79 -8.25 7.03 -2.06
N MET A 80 -8.36 7.81 -0.98
CA MET A 80 -7.25 8.09 -0.10
C MET A 80 -6.95 6.85 0.76
N LEU A 81 -5.67 6.49 0.89
CA LEU A 81 -5.24 5.36 1.71
C LEU A 81 -4.35 5.85 2.85
N ARG A 82 -4.63 5.39 4.07
CA ARG A 82 -3.73 5.47 5.20
C ARG A 82 -3.26 4.06 5.56
N VAL A 83 -1.95 3.92 5.68
CA VAL A 83 -1.31 2.67 6.09
C VAL A 83 -0.63 2.93 7.43
N ARG A 84 -1.01 2.19 8.46
CA ARG A 84 -0.38 2.22 9.77
C ARG A 84 0.49 0.99 9.93
N ILE A 85 1.75 1.18 10.31
CA ILE A 85 2.71 0.12 10.58
C ILE A 85 3.12 0.25 12.04
N THR A 86 2.94 -0.82 12.80
CA THR A 86 3.29 -0.88 14.22
C THR A 86 4.36 -1.94 14.42
N SER A 87 5.43 -1.60 15.13
CA SER A 87 6.47 -2.52 15.61
C SER A 87 6.65 -2.28 17.11
N GLY A 88 6.26 -3.27 17.92
CA GLY A 88 6.20 -3.13 19.37
C GLY A 88 5.34 -1.93 19.79
N THR A 89 5.94 -0.95 20.45
CA THR A 89 5.29 0.30 20.90
C THR A 89 5.39 1.44 19.89
N SER A 90 6.19 1.29 18.84
CA SER A 90 6.38 2.33 17.82
C SER A 90 5.36 2.17 16.72
N THR A 91 4.71 3.27 16.35
CA THR A 91 3.83 3.31 15.19
C THR A 91 4.26 4.41 14.23
N ARG A 92 4.23 4.12 12.93
CA ARG A 92 4.31 5.12 11.86
C ARG A 92 3.10 4.99 10.94
N ALA A 93 2.74 6.09 10.29
CA ALA A 93 1.71 6.09 9.27
C ALA A 93 2.23 6.63 7.93
N VAL A 94 1.66 6.14 6.84
CA VAL A 94 1.84 6.70 5.51
C VAL A 94 0.47 7.00 4.95
N THR A 95 0.28 8.20 4.40
CA THR A 95 -0.93 8.58 3.69
C THR A 95 -0.67 8.78 2.22
N LEU A 96 -1.62 8.37 1.40
CA LEU A 96 -1.65 8.54 -0.04
C LEU A 96 -2.96 9.23 -0.40
N SER A 97 -2.88 10.39 -1.05
CA SER A 97 -4.06 11.09 -1.58
C SER A 97 -4.53 10.51 -2.92
N THR A 98 -5.75 10.84 -3.32
CA THR A 98 -6.30 10.47 -4.64
C THR A 98 -5.51 11.04 -5.81
N ALA A 99 -4.76 12.13 -5.60
CA ALA A 99 -3.88 12.74 -6.59
C ALA A 99 -2.46 12.12 -6.62
N GLY A 100 -2.22 11.06 -5.85
CA GLY A 100 -0.95 10.35 -5.82
C GLY A 100 0.13 10.95 -4.93
N HIS A 101 -0.23 11.91 -4.06
CA HIS A 101 0.72 12.44 -3.09
C HIS A 101 0.91 11.46 -1.93
N VAL A 102 2.13 10.97 -1.75
CA VAL A 102 2.52 10.08 -0.66
C VAL A 102 3.20 10.90 0.43
N ARG A 103 2.88 10.66 1.70
CA ARG A 103 3.46 11.35 2.86
C ARG A 103 3.61 10.42 4.05
N ILE A 104 4.75 10.48 4.70
CA ILE A 104 4.98 9.82 6.00
C ILE A 104 4.46 10.74 7.10
N ILE A 105 3.66 10.19 8.02
CA ILE A 105 3.13 10.87 9.19
C ILE A 105 3.75 10.21 10.43
N PRO A 106 4.22 11.02 11.41
CA PRO A 106 4.77 10.53 12.67
C PRO A 106 3.89 9.53 13.40
#